data_AF-A0A8H3J2G3-F1
#
_entry.id   AF-A0A8H3J2G3-F1
#
_cell.length_a   1.000
_cell.length_b   1.000
_cell.length_c   1.000
_cell.angle_alpha   90.00
_cell.angle_beta   90.00
_cell.angle_gamma   90.00
#
_symmetry.space_group_name_H-M   'P 1'
#
loop_
_entity.id
_entity.type
_entity.pdbx_description
1 polymer ?
#
loop_
_entity_poly.entity_id
_entity_poly.type
_entity_poly.pdbx_seq_one_letter_code
_entity_poly.pdbx_strand_id
1 'polypeptide(L)'
;MAPKPPTAKHPQSPSNELRTADQATSAAENADISKKADDDLKLDAVYIAFGIDFQLTDDLIYHCKDDNTRLRIPDSCVQDIFRLAHDDFAHAEHHRIYVKLVDLVYIKKLFKQLTIYLRHCLVCQLHQTKKHKFHD
;
A
#
# COMPACT_ATOMS: atom_id res chain seq x y z
N MET A 1 5.71 -55.07 20.31
CA MET A 1 5.37 -55.68 19.00
C MET A 1 4.89 -54.59 18.07
N ALA A 2 5.26 -54.65 16.78
CA ALA A 2 4.58 -53.91 15.71
C ALA A 2 3.30 -54.68 15.28
N PRO A 3 2.41 -54.13 14.42
CA PRO A 3 2.72 -54.05 12.99
C PRO A 3 2.27 -52.76 12.24
N LYS A 4 3.14 -52.32 11.31
CA LYS A 4 2.80 -51.76 9.98
C LYS A 4 2.61 -52.95 8.98
N PRO A 5 2.22 -52.76 7.69
CA PRO A 5 1.75 -51.54 7.02
C PRO A 5 0.23 -51.63 6.73
N PRO A 6 -0.34 -52.05 5.57
CA PRO A 6 0.19 -52.36 4.23
C PRO A 6 0.18 -51.15 3.26
N THR A 7 0.56 -51.39 1.99
CA THR A 7 0.43 -50.48 0.82
C THR A 7 -0.36 -51.18 -0.30
N ALA A 8 -1.06 -50.42 -1.16
CA ALA A 8 -1.64 -50.90 -2.42
C ALA A 8 -1.41 -49.82 -3.49
N LYS A 9 -0.43 -50.00 -4.38
CA LYS A 9 -0.49 -50.74 -5.67
C LYS A 9 -1.05 -49.89 -6.82
N HIS A 10 -0.11 -49.42 -7.63
CA HIS A 10 -0.28 -49.02 -9.03
C HIS A 10 -0.93 -50.16 -9.84
N PRO A 11 -1.61 -49.85 -10.96
CA PRO A 11 -1.09 -50.44 -12.21
C PRO A 11 -1.19 -49.55 -13.47
N GLN A 12 -0.27 -49.84 -14.40
CA GLN A 12 -0.41 -49.83 -15.87
C GLN A 12 -0.67 -48.52 -16.63
N SER A 13 0.39 -48.07 -17.31
CA SER A 13 0.34 -47.39 -18.61
C SER A 13 -0.25 -48.29 -19.70
N PRO A 14 -0.66 -47.69 -20.83
CA PRO A 14 -0.14 -48.20 -22.11
C PRO A 14 0.55 -47.10 -22.93
N SER A 15 1.62 -47.48 -23.61
CA SER A 15 2.23 -46.69 -24.68
C SER A 15 1.27 -46.52 -25.85
N ASN A 16 1.33 -45.40 -26.57
CA ASN A 16 1.24 -45.47 -28.01
C ASN A 16 2.04 -44.34 -28.68
N GLU A 17 2.66 -44.67 -29.81
CA GLU A 17 3.59 -43.80 -30.53
C GLU A 17 2.89 -42.99 -31.63
N LEU A 18 3.60 -41.96 -32.11
CA LEU A 18 3.51 -41.39 -33.46
C LEU A 18 2.13 -40.99 -34.01
N ARG A 19 1.92 -39.67 -34.13
CA ARG A 19 1.79 -39.10 -35.47
C ARG A 19 2.21 -37.64 -35.56
N THR A 20 2.97 -37.35 -36.61
CA THR A 20 3.43 -36.02 -37.05
C THR A 20 2.35 -35.28 -37.85
N ALA A 21 2.61 -33.99 -38.05
CA ALA A 21 1.81 -32.98 -38.75
C ALA A 21 0.58 -32.47 -37.98
N ASP A 22 0.67 -31.22 -37.51
CA ASP A 22 0.10 -30.13 -38.30
C ASP A 22 0.64 -28.73 -37.90
N GLN A 23 0.70 -27.83 -38.89
CA GLN A 23 0.57 -26.37 -38.79
C GLN A 23 1.39 -25.64 -37.69
N ALA A 24 2.58 -25.10 -37.95
CA ALA A 24 2.87 -23.99 -38.87
C ALA A 24 2.15 -22.64 -38.60
N THR A 25 1.65 -22.37 -37.39
CA THR A 25 1.20 -21.01 -36.97
C THR A 25 1.33 -20.77 -35.45
N SER A 26 2.49 -20.30 -34.98
CA SER A 26 2.62 -19.62 -33.66
C SER A 26 3.95 -18.84 -33.46
N ALA A 27 4.74 -18.63 -34.51
CA ALA A 27 5.92 -17.76 -34.46
C ALA A 27 5.58 -16.25 -34.36
N ALA A 28 4.32 -15.87 -34.55
CA ALA A 28 3.86 -14.48 -34.55
C ALA A 28 3.32 -13.98 -33.18
N GLU A 29 2.85 -14.87 -32.30
CA GLU A 29 2.23 -14.46 -31.03
C GLU A 29 3.26 -13.99 -29.98
N ASN A 30 4.50 -14.47 -30.06
CA ASN A 30 5.56 -14.10 -29.11
C ASN A 30 6.16 -12.70 -29.35
N ALA A 31 5.64 -11.92 -30.30
CA ALA A 31 6.10 -10.55 -30.60
C ALA A 31 5.21 -9.44 -30.00
N ASP A 32 3.96 -9.73 -29.59
CA ASP A 32 3.02 -8.71 -29.07
C ASP A 32 3.07 -8.51 -27.55
N ILE A 33 3.70 -9.44 -26.81
CA ILE A 33 3.85 -9.34 -25.35
C ILE A 33 4.90 -8.28 -24.95
N SER A 34 5.80 -7.91 -25.85
CA SER A 34 6.93 -7.00 -25.56
C SER A 34 6.65 -5.50 -25.84
N LYS A 35 5.40 -5.09 -26.06
CA LYS A 35 5.06 -3.67 -26.40
C LYS A 35 4.09 -2.97 -25.45
N LYS A 36 3.54 -3.66 -24.46
CA LYS A 36 2.60 -3.07 -23.49
C LYS A 36 3.27 -2.60 -22.19
N ALA A 37 4.54 -2.93 -21.97
CA ALA A 37 5.27 -2.51 -20.77
C ALA A 37 5.92 -1.11 -20.88
N ASP A 38 6.09 -0.58 -22.10
CA ASP A 38 6.87 0.65 -22.35
C ASP A 38 6.05 1.94 -22.34
N ASP A 39 4.73 1.85 -22.53
CA ASP A 39 3.83 3.02 -22.56
C ASP A 39 3.33 3.41 -21.16
N ASP A 40 3.01 2.43 -20.29
CA ASP A 40 2.61 2.70 -18.90
C ASP A 40 3.76 3.35 -18.10
N LEU A 41 4.99 2.83 -18.26
CA LEU A 41 6.20 3.37 -17.65
C LEU A 41 6.52 4.83 -18.07
N LYS A 42 5.87 5.30 -19.14
CA LYS A 42 6.06 6.64 -19.72
C LYS A 42 5.13 7.67 -19.12
N LEU A 43 3.97 7.28 -18.59
CA LEU A 43 3.00 8.21 -18.01
C LEU A 43 3.45 8.70 -16.63
N ASP A 44 3.97 7.78 -15.80
CA ASP A 44 4.51 8.05 -14.47
C ASP A 44 5.64 9.08 -14.46
N ALA A 45 6.60 8.93 -15.39
CA ALA A 45 7.77 9.80 -15.50
C ALA A 45 7.44 11.23 -15.96
N VAL A 46 6.30 11.44 -16.64
CA VAL A 46 5.92 12.73 -17.23
C VAL A 46 5.54 13.75 -16.16
N TYR A 47 4.93 13.37 -15.05
CA TYR A 47 4.51 14.33 -14.02
C TYR A 47 5.69 14.94 -13.24
N ILE A 48 6.69 14.13 -12.91
CA ILE A 48 7.90 14.59 -12.20
C ILE A 48 8.64 15.67 -13.02
N ALA A 49 8.67 15.54 -14.35
CA ALA A 49 9.36 16.46 -15.25
C ALA A 49 8.78 17.90 -15.27
N PHE A 50 7.53 18.10 -14.83
CA PHE A 50 6.90 19.43 -14.77
C PHE A 50 7.05 20.13 -13.41
N GLY A 51 7.88 19.61 -12.50
CA GLY A 51 8.00 20.13 -11.14
C GLY A 51 6.76 19.86 -10.29
N ILE A 52 6.05 18.78 -10.61
CA ILE A 52 4.89 18.29 -9.85
C ILE A 52 5.39 17.09 -9.04
N ASP A 53 5.47 17.26 -7.72
CA ASP A 53 5.91 16.24 -6.75
C ASP A 53 4.90 15.07 -6.59
N PHE A 54 4.20 14.66 -7.66
CA PHE A 54 3.17 13.62 -7.65
C PHE A 54 3.31 12.63 -8.81
N GLN A 55 3.04 11.36 -8.52
CA GLN A 55 3.01 10.25 -9.47
C GLN A 55 1.67 9.50 -9.32
N LEU A 56 1.17 8.90 -10.40
CA LEU A 56 0.02 8.00 -10.39
C LEU A 56 0.54 6.59 -10.70
N THR A 57 0.35 5.63 -9.81
CA THR A 57 0.81 4.25 -9.98
C THR A 57 -0.24 3.31 -9.37
N ASP A 58 -0.64 2.26 -10.08
CA ASP A 58 -1.70 1.32 -9.66
C ASP A 58 -3.00 2.00 -9.20
N ASP A 59 -3.48 2.99 -9.98
CA ASP A 59 -4.63 3.87 -9.67
C ASP A 59 -4.50 4.70 -8.37
N LEU A 60 -3.33 4.69 -7.72
CA LEU A 60 -3.03 5.42 -6.49
C LEU A 60 -2.11 6.61 -6.77
N ILE A 61 -2.45 7.76 -6.18
CA ILE A 61 -1.61 8.95 -6.25
C ILE A 61 -0.56 8.87 -5.15
N TYR A 62 0.71 9.06 -5.50
CA TYR A 62 1.84 9.20 -4.58
C TYR A 62 2.38 10.62 -4.64
N HIS A 63 2.92 11.09 -3.52
CA HIS A 63 3.71 12.31 -3.42
C HIS A 63 5.18 11.93 -3.31
N CYS A 64 5.98 12.29 -4.31
CA CYS A 64 7.37 11.88 -4.49
C CYS A 64 8.27 13.10 -4.28
N LYS A 65 8.97 13.17 -3.15
CA LYS A 65 9.83 14.31 -2.81
C LYS A 65 11.02 13.90 -1.96
N ASP A 66 12.20 14.41 -2.29
CA ASP A 66 13.45 14.22 -1.53
C ASP A 66 13.69 12.73 -1.19
N ASP A 67 13.66 11.89 -2.24
CA ASP A 67 13.73 10.41 -2.21
C ASP A 67 12.63 9.68 -1.40
N ASN A 68 11.65 10.42 -0.87
CA ASN A 68 10.57 9.88 -0.05
C ASN A 68 9.24 9.87 -0.83
N THR A 69 8.71 8.66 -1.05
CA THR A 69 7.47 8.41 -1.80
C THR A 69 6.36 8.03 -0.83
N ARG A 70 5.28 8.83 -0.80
CA ARG A 70 4.21 8.70 0.22
C ARG A 70 2.84 8.67 -0.43
N LEU A 71 1.99 7.73 -0.02
CA LEU A 71 0.62 7.63 -0.57
C LEU A 71 -0.18 8.91 -0.26
N ARG A 72 -0.75 9.54 -1.30
CA ARG A 72 -1.62 10.72 -1.18
C ARG A 72 -2.99 10.27 -0.69
N ILE A 73 -3.38 10.74 0.49
CA ILE A 73 -4.68 10.42 1.07
C ILE A 73 -5.74 11.45 0.61
N PRO A 74 -6.91 11.01 0.11
CA PRO A 74 -8.06 11.87 -0.14
C PRO A 74 -8.60 12.48 1.16
N ASP A 75 -9.01 13.75 1.13
CA ASP A 75 -9.46 14.45 2.34
C ASP A 75 -10.68 13.78 3.02
N SER A 76 -11.46 12.97 2.29
CA SER A 76 -12.55 12.12 2.83
C SER A 76 -12.06 11.02 3.78
N CYS A 77 -10.90 10.42 3.52
CA CYS A 77 -10.38 9.27 4.28
C CYS A 77 -9.50 9.70 5.47
N VAL A 78 -9.21 11.00 5.61
CA VAL A 78 -8.30 11.52 6.65
C VAL A 78 -8.84 11.26 8.06
N GLN A 79 -10.16 11.31 8.26
CA GLN A 79 -10.76 11.01 9.57
C GLN A 79 -10.57 9.54 9.97
N ASP A 80 -10.75 8.59 9.05
CA ASP A 80 -10.53 7.17 9.33
C ASP A 80 -9.07 6.87 9.65
N ILE A 81 -8.11 7.50 8.94
CA ILE A 81 -6.68 7.36 9.24
C ILE A 81 -6.33 7.94 10.62
N PHE A 82 -6.94 9.06 11.01
CA PHE A 82 -6.72 9.60 12.36
C PHE A 82 -7.34 8.72 13.45
N ARG A 83 -8.50 8.10 13.22
CA ARG A 83 -9.08 7.09 14.13
C ARG A 83 -8.15 5.89 14.29
N LEU A 84 -7.70 5.30 13.17
CA LEU A 84 -6.75 4.18 13.16
C LEU A 84 -5.42 4.50 13.87
N ALA A 85 -4.90 5.72 13.69
CA ALA A 85 -3.60 6.12 14.23
C ALA A 85 -3.65 6.63 15.68
N HIS A 86 -4.78 7.17 16.12
CA HIS A 86 -4.96 7.72 17.47
C HIS A 86 -5.77 6.78 18.38
N ASP A 87 -7.04 6.56 18.04
CA ASP A 87 -8.02 5.89 18.88
C ASP A 87 -7.63 4.40 19.07
N ASP A 88 -7.42 3.69 17.95
CA ASP A 88 -7.12 2.26 17.97
C ASP A 88 -5.70 1.94 18.49
N PHE A 89 -4.78 2.92 18.44
CA PHE A 89 -3.38 2.79 18.86
C PHE A 89 -3.08 3.35 20.27
N ALA A 90 -4.09 3.35 21.15
CA ALA A 90 -4.05 3.76 22.56
C ALA A 90 -3.86 5.26 22.82
N HIS A 91 -4.60 6.11 22.09
CA HIS A 91 -4.67 7.56 22.28
C HIS A 91 -3.31 8.27 22.33
N ALA A 92 -2.40 7.86 21.43
CA ALA A 92 -1.02 8.32 21.42
C ALA A 92 -0.86 9.85 21.31
N GLU A 93 0.22 10.38 21.88
CA GLU A 93 0.56 11.81 21.86
C GLU A 93 0.70 12.34 20.42
N HIS A 94 0.30 13.61 20.21
CA HIS A 94 0.33 14.28 18.90
C HIS A 94 1.64 14.05 18.13
N HIS A 95 2.78 14.27 18.78
CA HIS A 95 4.08 14.11 18.14
C HIS A 95 4.35 12.68 17.66
N ARG A 96 3.96 11.66 18.44
CA ARG A 96 4.14 10.24 18.08
C ARG A 96 3.31 9.86 16.85
N ILE A 97 2.08 10.35 16.79
CA ILE A 97 1.19 10.12 15.64
C ILE A 97 1.71 10.88 14.41
N TYR A 98 2.13 12.13 14.60
CA TYR A 98 2.68 12.96 13.53
C TYR A 98 3.89 12.29 12.86
N VAL A 99 4.88 11.85 13.64
CA VAL A 99 6.07 11.16 13.10
C VAL A 99 5.67 9.91 12.32
N LYS A 100 4.84 9.03 12.89
CA LYS A 100 4.35 7.82 12.19
C LYS A 100 3.63 8.15 10.87
N LEU A 101 2.74 9.15 10.86
CA LEU A 101 1.96 9.49 9.66
C LEU A 101 2.80 10.20 8.60
N VAL A 102 3.77 11.02 9.00
CA VAL A 102 4.68 11.72 8.08
C VAL A 102 5.44 10.72 7.20
N ASP A 103 5.91 9.61 7.76
CA ASP A 103 6.74 8.65 7.02
C ASP A 103 5.91 7.71 6.13
N LEU A 104 4.63 7.49 6.46
CA LEU A 104 3.74 6.55 5.75
C LEU A 104 2.89 7.21 4.66
N VAL A 105 2.36 8.41 4.91
CA VAL A 105 1.28 8.99 4.09
C VAL A 105 1.41 10.52 3.92
N TYR A 106 0.96 11.02 2.77
CA TYR A 106 0.91 12.45 2.48
C TYR A 106 -0.50 13.02 2.64
N ILE A 107 -0.76 13.60 3.82
CA ILE A 107 -2.01 14.32 4.15
C ILE A 107 -1.77 15.84 4.08
N LYS A 108 -2.68 16.57 3.41
CA LYS A 108 -2.53 18.02 3.16
C LYS A 108 -2.68 18.78 4.48
N LYS A 109 -1.67 19.55 4.87
CA LYS A 109 -1.62 20.25 6.17
C LYS A 109 -1.77 19.29 7.37
N LEU A 110 -1.20 18.07 7.28
CA LEU A 110 -1.25 17.00 8.29
C LEU A 110 -1.21 17.51 9.73
N PHE A 111 -0.18 18.28 10.10
CA PHE A 111 -0.03 18.82 11.46
C PHE A 111 -1.28 19.59 11.93
N LYS A 112 -1.81 20.49 11.11
CA LYS A 112 -3.00 21.30 11.45
C LYS A 112 -4.25 20.43 11.57
N GLN A 113 -4.44 19.48 10.65
CA GLN A 113 -5.60 18.57 10.69
C GLN A 113 -5.55 17.66 11.92
N LEU A 114 -4.39 17.08 12.23
CA LEU A 114 -4.17 16.26 13.42
C LEU A 114 -4.36 17.06 14.72
N THR A 115 -3.87 18.30 14.79
CA THR A 115 -4.11 19.21 15.95
C THR A 115 -5.60 19.54 16.13
N ILE A 116 -6.39 19.60 15.05
CA ILE A 116 -7.84 19.77 15.15
C ILE A 116 -8.46 18.49 15.70
N TYR A 117 -8.18 17.33 15.09
CA TYR A 117 -8.72 16.03 15.51
C TYR A 117 -8.46 15.74 17.00
N LEU A 118 -7.19 15.76 17.42
CA LEU A 118 -6.78 15.42 18.79
C LEU A 118 -7.34 16.38 19.85
N ARG A 119 -7.55 17.66 19.50
CA ARG A 119 -8.17 18.64 20.40
C ARG A 119 -9.64 18.34 20.68
N HIS A 120 -10.32 17.58 19.82
CA HIS A 120 -11.71 17.16 20.00
C HIS A 120 -11.85 15.71 20.55
N CYS A 121 -10.75 15.01 20.82
CA CYS A 121 -10.78 13.68 21.44
C CYS A 121 -11.22 13.76 22.91
N LEU A 122 -12.42 13.27 23.21
CA LEU A 122 -13.00 13.25 24.55
C LEU A 122 -12.18 12.43 25.54
N VAL A 123 -11.61 11.30 25.11
CA VAL A 123 -10.79 10.43 25.96
C VAL A 123 -9.51 11.14 26.40
N CYS A 124 -8.85 11.87 25.48
CA CYS A 124 -7.68 12.69 25.83
C CYS A 124 -8.05 13.86 26.72
N GLN A 125 -9.18 14.54 26.48
CA GLN A 125 -9.64 15.64 27.34
C GLN A 125 -9.92 15.18 28.78
N LEU A 126 -10.54 14.00 28.95
CA LEU A 126 -10.86 13.44 30.26
C LEU A 126 -9.60 13.09 31.08
N HIS A 127 -8.58 12.56 30.42
CA HIS A 127 -7.32 12.14 31.07
C HIS A 127 -6.23 13.24 31.07
N GLN A 128 -6.51 14.43 30.54
CA GLN A 128 -5.53 15.50 30.47
C GLN A 128 -5.20 16.03 31.88
N THR A 129 -3.94 15.89 32.30
CA THR A 129 -3.47 16.48 33.56
C THR A 129 -3.63 18.00 33.51
N LYS A 130 -4.30 18.56 34.53
CA LYS A 130 -4.47 20.00 34.66
C LYS A 130 -3.10 20.65 34.83
N LYS A 131 -2.63 21.37 33.81
CA LYS A 131 -1.46 22.24 33.95
C LYS A 131 -1.81 23.36 34.92
N HIS A 132 -0.94 23.64 35.88
CA HIS A 132 -1.07 24.84 36.70
C HIS A 132 -1.08 26.06 35.78
N LYS A 133 -2.08 26.93 35.95
CA LYS A 133 -2.00 28.28 35.38
C LYS A 133 -0.91 28.99 36.15
N PHE A 134 0.15 29.41 35.46
CA PHE A 134 1.05 30.41 36.01
C PHE A 134 0.21 31.68 36.22
N HIS A 135 0.16 32.14 37.46
CA HIS A 135 -0.31 33.47 37.79
C HIS A 135 0.95 34.35 37.84
N ASP A 136 1.12 35.17 36.81
CA ASP A 136 1.95 36.38 36.87
C ASP A 136 1.20 37.48 37.64
#